data_AF-A0A956HID3-F1
#
_entry.id   AF-A0A956HID3-F1
#
_cell.length_a   1.000
_cell.length_b   1.000
_cell.length_c   1.000
_cell.angle_alpha   90.00
_cell.angle_beta   90.00
_cell.angle_gamma   90.00
#
_symmetry.space_group_name_H-M   'P 1'
#
loop_
_entity.id
_entity.type
_entity.pdbx_description
1 polymer ?
#
loop_
_entity_poly.entity_id
_entity_poly.type
_entity_poly.pdbx_seq_one_letter_code
_entity_poly.pdbx_strand_id
1 'polypeptide(L)'
;MPTPLEQVKKLHGSKESLVEKVAKLIPADVEESQEEFVARLKTVANRKLLRLVAIGEEAEGLGGRDGLIEKIATLKGQAKDAPYRTKLAGLTLPRLLDVYKRLELRARKPKKGHARSPHKGPKNAVAMRWKGRRG
;
A
#
# COMPACT_ATOMS: atom_id res chain seq x y z
N MET A 1 -15.06 6.37 -22.53
CA MET A 1 -13.81 6.38 -21.75
C MET A 1 -12.66 6.59 -22.70
N PRO A 2 -11.79 7.60 -22.49
CA PRO A 2 -10.64 7.82 -23.37
C PRO A 2 -9.67 6.64 -23.29
N THR A 3 -9.07 6.27 -24.42
CA THR A 3 -8.07 5.20 -24.44
C THR A 3 -6.79 5.65 -23.72
N PRO A 4 -5.95 4.73 -23.21
CA PRO A 4 -4.69 5.11 -22.57
C PRO A 4 -3.81 5.98 -23.46
N LEU A 5 -3.78 5.71 -24.77
CA LEU A 5 -3.02 6.53 -25.73
C LEU A 5 -3.58 7.97 -25.82
N GLU A 6 -4.91 8.13 -25.89
CA GLU A 6 -5.55 9.44 -25.90
C GLU A 6 -5.27 10.22 -24.61
N GLN A 7 -5.29 9.55 -23.45
CA GLN A 7 -4.95 10.17 -22.18
C GLN A 7 -3.51 10.68 -22.17
N VAL A 8 -2.55 9.88 -22.68
CA VAL A 8 -1.15 10.33 -22.80
C VAL A 8 -1.04 11.56 -23.69
N LYS A 9 -1.67 11.55 -24.87
CA LYS A 9 -1.61 12.70 -25.79
C LYS A 9 -2.25 13.96 -25.19
N LYS A 10 -3.40 13.83 -24.55
CA LYS A 10 -4.15 14.97 -23.97
C LYS A 10 -3.47 15.56 -22.74
N LEU A 11 -2.93 14.72 -21.85
CA LEU A 11 -2.41 15.15 -20.55
C LEU A 11 -0.90 15.40 -20.55
N HIS A 12 -0.16 14.73 -21.44
CA HIS A 12 1.30 14.73 -21.43
C HIS A 12 1.91 15.05 -22.80
N GLY A 13 1.10 15.19 -23.87
CA GLY A 13 1.57 15.45 -25.23
C GLY A 13 2.13 14.21 -25.93
N SER A 14 3.16 13.58 -25.34
CA SER A 14 3.82 12.40 -25.90
C SER A 14 4.16 11.36 -24.83
N LYS A 15 4.54 10.15 -25.29
CA LYS A 15 5.04 9.09 -24.40
C LYS A 15 6.39 9.48 -23.78
N GLU A 16 7.25 10.18 -24.51
CA GLU A 16 8.57 10.60 -24.01
C GLU A 16 8.40 11.57 -22.84
N SER A 17 7.54 12.59 -22.98
CA SER A 17 7.24 13.53 -21.90
C SER A 17 6.62 12.84 -20.69
N LEU A 18 5.81 11.80 -20.90
CA LEU A 18 5.29 10.97 -19.82
C LEU A 18 6.40 10.19 -19.11
N VAL A 19 7.34 9.61 -19.85
CA VAL A 19 8.49 8.90 -19.27
C VAL A 19 9.37 9.85 -18.45
N GLU A 20 9.67 11.04 -18.97
CA GLU A 20 10.43 12.06 -18.23
C GLU A 20 9.73 12.48 -16.95
N LYS A 21 8.40 12.65 -16.99
CA LYS A 21 7.61 12.96 -15.81
C LYS A 21 7.70 11.85 -14.77
N VAL A 22 7.58 10.58 -15.19
CA VAL A 22 7.75 9.44 -14.27
C VAL A 22 9.16 9.43 -13.67
N ALA A 23 10.19 9.66 -14.48
CA ALA A 23 11.58 9.65 -14.04
C ALA A 23 11.94 10.79 -13.05
N LYS A 24 11.17 11.89 -13.06
CA LYS A 24 11.28 12.97 -12.08
C LYS A 24 10.55 12.66 -10.76
N LEU A 25 9.37 12.04 -10.85
CA LEU A 25 8.52 11.74 -9.70
C LEU A 25 8.98 10.51 -8.90
N ILE A 26 9.58 9.53 -9.59
CA ILE A 26 9.99 8.26 -9.01
C ILE A 26 11.48 8.11 -9.22
N PRO A 27 12.29 8.08 -8.14
CA PRO A 27 13.72 7.85 -8.26
C PRO A 27 13.97 6.42 -8.79
N ALA A 28 15.04 6.28 -9.57
CA ALA A 28 15.57 4.98 -9.96
C ALA A 28 15.87 4.11 -8.73
N ASP A 29 15.75 2.80 -8.87
CA ASP A 29 16.18 1.88 -7.83
C ASP A 29 17.71 1.99 -7.62
N VAL A 30 18.19 1.67 -6.42
CA VAL A 30 19.62 1.86 -6.04
C VAL A 30 20.58 1.08 -6.94
N GLU A 31 20.10 0.01 -7.58
CA GLU A 31 20.88 -0.89 -8.42
C GLU A 31 20.89 -0.52 -9.91
N GLU A 32 20.07 0.47 -10.35
CA GLU A 32 20.00 0.89 -11.74
C GLU A 32 20.40 2.36 -11.91
N SER A 33 21.06 2.70 -13.01
CA SER A 33 21.34 4.09 -13.36
C SER A 33 20.05 4.79 -13.83
N GLN A 34 20.04 6.13 -13.74
CA GLN A 34 18.91 6.93 -14.23
C GLN A 34 18.66 6.73 -15.74
N GLU A 35 19.71 6.48 -16.52
CA GLU A 35 19.63 6.23 -17.95
C GLU A 35 18.98 4.88 -18.27
N GLU A 36 19.39 3.82 -17.55
CA GLU A 36 18.79 2.50 -17.65
C GLU A 36 17.32 2.51 -17.21
N PHE A 37 17.01 3.26 -16.15
CA PHE A 37 15.64 3.44 -15.69
C PHE A 37 14.76 4.10 -16.77
N VAL A 38 15.23 5.19 -17.38
CA VAL A 38 14.53 5.87 -18.48
C VAL A 38 14.38 4.95 -19.70
N ALA A 39 15.43 4.19 -20.05
CA ALA A 39 15.37 3.22 -21.14
C ALA A 39 14.31 2.14 -20.90
N ARG A 40 14.26 1.60 -19.66
CA ARG A 40 13.23 0.65 -19.23
C ARG A 40 11.83 1.25 -19.34
N LEU A 41 11.63 2.48 -18.87
CA LEU A 41 10.33 3.17 -18.92
C LEU A 41 9.80 3.35 -20.35
N LYS A 42 10.68 3.54 -21.34
CA LYS A 42 10.26 3.62 -22.77
C LYS A 42 9.59 2.33 -23.25
N THR A 43 9.94 1.17 -22.69
CA THR A 43 9.32 -0.12 -23.04
C THR A 43 8.00 -0.38 -22.31
N VAL A 44 7.71 0.39 -21.25
CA VAL A 44 6.51 0.21 -20.43
C VAL A 44 5.26 0.65 -21.18
N ALA A 45 4.15 -0.08 -21.00
CA ALA A 45 2.86 0.26 -21.58
C ALA A 45 2.29 1.58 -21.03
N ASN A 46 1.65 2.39 -21.88
CA ASN A 46 1.11 3.71 -21.53
C ASN A 46 0.23 3.69 -20.27
N ARG A 47 -0.63 2.66 -20.12
CA ARG A 47 -1.49 2.49 -18.94
C ARG A 47 -0.69 2.38 -17.64
N LYS A 48 0.46 1.70 -17.67
CA LYS A 48 1.34 1.57 -16.50
C LYS A 48 2.05 2.89 -16.21
N LEU A 49 2.52 3.60 -17.24
CA LEU A 49 3.13 4.92 -17.06
C LEU A 49 2.17 5.93 -16.43
N LEU A 50 0.92 5.98 -16.90
CA LEU A 50 -0.13 6.82 -16.29
C LEU A 50 -0.37 6.47 -14.81
N ARG A 51 -0.37 5.18 -14.48
CA ARG A 51 -0.47 4.73 -13.08
C ARG A 51 0.75 5.15 -12.25
N LEU A 52 1.95 5.08 -12.81
CA LEU A 52 3.17 5.50 -12.12
C LEU A 52 3.17 7.00 -11.83
N VAL A 53 2.73 7.83 -12.79
CA VAL A 53 2.54 9.27 -12.56
C VAL A 53 1.57 9.50 -11.40
N ALA A 54 0.40 8.87 -11.41
CA ALA A 54 -0.59 9.04 -10.35
C ALA A 54 -0.04 8.65 -8.96
N ILE A 55 0.75 7.57 -8.89
CA ILE A 55 1.41 7.15 -7.63
C ILE A 55 2.48 8.17 -7.22
N GLY A 56 3.27 8.66 -8.17
CA GLY A 56 4.31 9.66 -7.91
C GLY A 56 3.74 10.97 -7.39
N GLU A 57 2.71 11.51 -8.05
CA GLU A 57 2.01 12.73 -7.64
C GLU A 57 1.37 12.58 -6.26
N GLU A 58 0.74 11.43 -5.99
CA GLU A 58 0.15 11.16 -4.68
C GLU A 58 1.23 11.03 -3.58
N ALA A 59 2.38 10.44 -3.89
CA ALA A 59 3.50 10.38 -2.98
C ALA A 59 4.12 11.76 -2.71
N GLU A 60 4.33 12.58 -3.74
CA GLU A 60 4.82 13.96 -3.60
C GLU A 60 3.93 14.79 -2.69
N GLY A 61 2.60 14.72 -2.88
CA GLY A 61 1.63 15.39 -2.00
C GLY A 61 1.69 14.94 -0.53
N LEU A 62 2.30 13.78 -0.27
CA LEU A 62 2.49 13.23 1.07
C LEU A 62 3.90 13.48 1.63
N GLY A 63 4.78 14.20 0.92
CA GLY A 63 6.16 14.46 1.31
C GLY A 63 7.18 13.50 0.66
N GLY A 64 6.81 12.88 -0.45
CA GLY A 64 7.64 11.93 -1.18
C GLY A 64 7.87 10.63 -0.40
N ARG A 65 8.97 9.95 -0.73
CA ARG A 65 9.34 8.66 -0.12
C ARG A 65 9.57 8.80 1.39
N ASP A 66 10.36 9.78 1.80
CA ASP A 66 10.72 9.98 3.21
C ASP A 66 9.51 10.44 4.03
N GLY A 67 8.70 11.36 3.50
CA GLY A 67 7.45 11.79 4.15
C GLY A 67 6.47 10.62 4.34
N LEU A 68 6.37 9.70 3.38
CA LEU A 68 5.59 8.48 3.55
C LEU A 68 6.12 7.59 4.68
N ILE A 69 7.43 7.40 4.76
CA ILE A 69 8.06 6.60 5.84
C ILE A 69 7.73 7.21 7.21
N GLU A 70 7.85 8.52 7.35
CA GLU A 70 7.56 9.24 8.59
C GLU A 70 6.08 9.16 8.98
N LYS A 71 5.17 9.39 8.03
CA LYS A 71 3.73 9.28 8.26
C LYS A 71 3.32 7.86 8.65
N ILE A 72 3.86 6.85 7.98
CA ILE A 72 3.62 5.43 8.31
C ILE A 72 4.13 5.11 9.72
N ALA A 73 5.34 5.54 10.05
CA ALA A 73 5.93 5.31 11.36
C ALA A 73 5.11 6.01 12.46
N THR A 74 4.63 7.23 12.21
CA THR A 74 3.77 7.98 13.11
C THR A 74 2.41 7.32 13.31
N LEU A 75 1.72 6.91 12.22
CA LEU A 75 0.42 6.24 12.30
C LEU A 75 0.49 4.91 13.06
N LYS A 76 1.65 4.25 13.05
CA LYS A 76 1.89 3.00 13.78
C LYS A 76 2.40 3.21 15.21
N GLY A 77 2.70 4.46 15.61
CA GLY A 77 3.30 4.77 16.91
C GLY A 77 4.77 4.34 17.05
N GLN A 78 5.46 4.12 15.93
CA GLN A 78 6.85 3.66 15.86
C GLN A 78 7.76 4.74 15.22
N ALA A 79 7.44 6.02 15.39
CA ALA A 79 8.20 7.13 14.76
C ALA A 79 9.69 7.14 15.13
N LYS A 80 10.04 6.71 16.35
CA LYS A 80 11.43 6.66 16.86
C LYS A 80 12.12 5.32 16.63
N ASP A 81 11.43 4.35 16.02
CA ASP A 81 11.95 3.00 15.79
C ASP A 81 12.81 2.99 14.51
N ALA A 82 14.12 3.17 14.70
CA ALA A 82 15.10 3.16 13.62
C ALA A 82 15.04 1.88 12.76
N PRO A 83 15.07 0.65 13.31
CA PRO A 83 15.00 -0.54 12.47
C PRO A 83 13.68 -0.68 11.73
N TYR A 84 12.57 -0.16 12.27
CA TYR A 84 11.31 -0.12 11.53
C TYR A 84 11.36 0.86 10.35
N ARG A 85 11.94 2.05 10.53
CA ARG A 85 12.15 3.01 9.42
C ARG A 85 13.05 2.43 8.34
N THR A 86 14.13 1.72 8.69
CA THR A 86 15.00 1.03 7.72
C THR A 86 14.23 -0.01 6.92
N LYS A 87 13.35 -0.81 7.55
CA LYS A 87 12.50 -1.77 6.84
C LYS A 87 11.55 -1.08 5.85
N LEU A 88 11.01 0.09 6.20
CA LEU A 88 10.17 0.88 5.29
C LEU A 88 10.98 1.47 4.14
N ALA A 89 12.21 1.93 4.41
CA ALA A 89 13.12 2.43 3.39
C ALA A 89 13.54 1.38 2.35
N GLY A 90 13.38 0.08 2.64
CA GLY A 90 13.55 -0.99 1.66
C GLY A 90 12.33 -1.28 0.77
N LEU A 91 11.17 -0.66 1.02
CA LEU A 91 9.94 -0.90 0.24
C LEU A 91 9.88 -0.02 -1.01
N THR A 92 9.22 -0.49 -2.07
CA THR A 92 8.97 0.35 -3.25
C THR A 92 7.96 1.46 -2.96
N LEU A 93 8.01 2.56 -3.71
CA LEU A 93 7.11 3.71 -3.52
C LEU A 93 5.61 3.32 -3.56
N PRO A 94 5.12 2.51 -4.52
CA PRO A 94 3.73 2.04 -4.51
C PRO A 94 3.39 1.27 -3.23
N ARG A 95 4.34 0.48 -2.73
CA ARG A 95 4.12 -0.33 -1.52
C ARG A 95 4.03 0.52 -0.26
N LEU A 96 4.86 1.57 -0.14
CA LEU A 96 4.76 2.53 0.95
C LEU A 96 3.38 3.20 0.96
N LEU A 97 2.93 3.67 -0.19
CA LEU A 97 1.64 4.33 -0.35
C LEU A 97 0.46 3.41 0.01
N ASP A 98 0.51 2.13 -0.39
CA ASP A 98 -0.48 1.12 0.01
C ASP A 98 -0.50 0.85 1.53
N VAL A 99 0.65 0.91 2.19
CA VAL A 99 0.76 0.75 3.65
C VAL A 99 0.17 1.98 4.35
N TYR A 100 0.55 3.18 3.88
CA TYR A 100 0.02 4.44 4.39
C TYR A 100 -1.50 4.48 4.32
N LYS A 101 -2.10 4.24 3.14
CA LYS A 101 -3.57 4.21 2.95
C LYS A 101 -4.26 3.25 3.90
N ARG A 102 -3.70 2.05 4.08
CA ARG A 102 -4.27 1.04 5.00
C ARG A 102 -4.24 1.50 6.45
N LEU A 103 -3.16 2.15 6.88
CA LEU A 103 -3.04 2.68 8.24
C LEU A 103 -3.94 3.90 8.44
N GLU A 104 -4.01 4.80 7.46
CA GLU A 104 -4.88 5.97 7.51
C GLU A 104 -6.35 5.55 7.60
N LEU A 105 -6.80 4.61 6.77
CA LEU A 105 -8.17 4.07 6.82
C LEU A 105 -8.47 3.40 8.17
N ARG A 106 -7.49 2.73 8.78
CA ARG A 106 -7.64 2.14 10.13
C ARG A 106 -7.68 3.19 11.22
N ALA A 107 -6.93 4.27 11.09
CA ALA A 107 -6.93 5.39 12.03
C ALA A 107 -8.27 6.16 11.96
N ARG A 108 -8.85 6.29 10.76
CA ARG A 108 -10.14 6.97 10.54
C ARG A 108 -11.36 6.14 10.97
N LYS A 109 -11.27 4.81 10.92
CA LYS A 109 -12.35 3.94 11.42
C LYS A 109 -12.33 3.97 12.96
N PRO A 110 -13.48 4.19 13.63
CA PRO A 110 -13.54 4.03 15.07
C PRO A 110 -13.10 2.60 15.39
N LYS A 111 -12.24 2.44 16.41
CA LYS A 111 -11.83 1.13 16.91
C LYS A 111 -13.08 0.41 17.45
N LYS A 112 -13.84 -0.23 16.57
CA LYS A 112 -14.73 -1.34 16.97
C LYS A 112 -13.78 -2.42 17.43
N GLY A 113 -13.56 -2.47 18.74
CA GLY A 113 -12.79 -3.51 19.38
C GLY A 113 -13.32 -4.84 18.88
N HIS A 114 -12.46 -5.64 18.26
CA HIS A 114 -12.74 -7.04 18.11
C HIS A 114 -12.66 -7.61 19.52
N ALA A 115 -13.77 -7.56 20.25
CA ALA A 115 -13.95 -8.37 21.43
C ALA A 115 -13.65 -9.79 20.96
N ARG A 116 -12.51 -10.33 21.39
CA ARG A 116 -12.26 -11.76 21.32
C ARG A 116 -13.47 -12.41 21.97
N SER A 117 -14.35 -13.04 21.17
CA SER A 117 -15.41 -13.87 21.73
C SER A 117 -14.74 -14.82 22.72
N PRO A 118 -15.14 -14.82 24.00
CA PRO A 118 -14.62 -15.82 24.92
C PRO A 118 -15.11 -17.16 24.38
N HIS A 119 -14.16 -18.00 23.97
CA HIS A 119 -14.43 -19.39 23.65
C HIS A 119 -14.97 -20.03 24.94
N LYS A 120 -16.30 -20.02 25.12
CA LYS A 120 -16.98 -20.82 26.13
C LYS A 120 -16.84 -22.27 25.66
N GLY A 121 -15.78 -22.93 26.12
CA GLY A 121 -15.65 -24.38 26.01
C GLY A 121 -16.91 -25.04 26.59
N PRO A 122 -17.33 -26.19 26.05
CA PRO A 122 -18.56 -26.83 26.47
C PRO A 122 -18.43 -27.24 27.95
N LYS A 123 -19.28 -26.68 28.80
CA LYS A 123 -19.48 -27.17 30.16
C LYS A 123 -20.20 -28.52 30.02
N ASN A 124 -19.53 -29.59 30.40
CA ASN A 124 -20.12 -30.91 30.56
C ASN A 124 -21.45 -30.81 31.33
N ALA A 125 -22.56 -31.02 30.62
CA ALA A 125 -23.88 -31.17 31.19
C ALA A 125 -24.61 -32.26 30.40
N VAL A 126 -24.24 -33.52 30.67
CA VAL A 126 -25.13 -34.66 30.44
C VAL A 126 -25.30 -35.35 31.78
N ALA A 127 -26.15 -34.76 32.60
CA ALA A 127 -26.82 -35.44 33.70
C ALA A 127 -28.32 -35.35 33.40
N MET A 128 -28.86 -36.33 32.67
CA MET A 128 -30.27 -36.68 32.74
C MET A 128 -30.50 -38.11 32.24
N ARG A 129 -30.32 -39.04 33.17
CA ARG A 129 -31.35 -39.99 33.60
C ARG A 129 -32.33 -40.44 32.50
N TRP A 130 -32.04 -41.60 31.89
CA TRP A 130 -33.06 -42.39 31.21
C TRP A 130 -33.53 -43.51 32.15
N LYS A 131 -34.85 -43.51 32.38
CA LYS A 131 -35.59 -44.37 33.30
C LYS A 131 -35.74 -45.74 32.65
N GLY A 132 -35.48 -46.82 33.39
CA GLY A 132 -35.61 -48.18 32.90
C GLY A 132 -37.03 -48.54 32.45
N ARG A 133 -37.12 -49.32 31.37
CA ARG A 133 -38.17 -50.31 31.11
C ARG A 133 -37.77 -51.22 29.93
N ARG A 134 -37.40 -52.46 30.23
CA ARG A 134 -37.80 -53.73 29.57
C ARG A 134 -36.71 -54.79 29.75
N GLY A 135 -37.11 -55.85 30.42
CA GLY A 135 -36.40 -57.06 30.79
C GLY A 135 -37.31 -57.76 31.77
#